data_AF-A0A520AHJ7-F1
#
_entry.id   AF-A0A520AHJ7-F1
#
_cell.length_a   1.000
_cell.length_b   1.000
_cell.length_c   1.000
_cell.angle_alpha   90.00
_cell.angle_beta   90.00
_cell.angle_gamma   90.00
#
_symmetry.space_group_name_H-M   'P 1'
#
loop_
_entity.id
_entity.type
_entity.pdbx_description
1 polymer ?
#
loop_
_entity_poly.entity_id
_entity_poly.type
_entity_poly.pdbx_seq_one_letter_code
_entity_poly.pdbx_strand_id
1 'polypeptide(L)'
;MNGILEVCANGYESALAAQNGGAKRVEFCDNLAEGGTTPSYGQIALAKKNLSIEIWPIVRPRGGDFLYSELEFELIKEDIK
;
A
#
# COMPACT_ATOMS: atom_id res chain seq x y z
N MET A 1 -24.73 -11.95 -0.89
CA MET A 1 -23.85 -10.86 -1.39
C MET A 1 -22.48 -11.46 -1.63
N ASN A 2 -21.96 -11.44 -2.86
CA ASN A 2 -20.56 -11.78 -3.15
C ASN A 2 -19.75 -10.48 -3.14
N GLY A 3 -19.42 -9.98 -1.95
CA GLY A 3 -18.51 -8.84 -1.80
C GLY A 3 -17.06 -9.26 -2.01
N ILE A 4 -16.23 -8.33 -2.47
CA ILE A 4 -14.76 -8.48 -2.51
C ILE A 4 -14.21 -7.87 -1.22
N LEU A 5 -13.43 -8.64 -0.45
CA LEU A 5 -12.75 -8.14 0.74
C LEU A 5 -11.38 -7.58 0.36
N GLU A 6 -11.16 -6.32 0.72
CA GLU A 6 -9.87 -5.64 0.71
C GLU A 6 -9.42 -5.38 2.14
N VAL A 7 -8.12 -5.53 2.41
CA VAL A 7 -7.52 -5.25 3.71
C VAL A 7 -6.44 -4.19 3.56
N CYS A 8 -6.51 -3.14 4.38
CA CYS A 8 -5.41 -2.20 4.53
C CYS A 8 -4.27 -2.88 5.31
N ALA A 9 -3.16 -3.15 4.63
CA ALA A 9 -2.07 -3.97 5.14
C ALA A 9 -0.83 -3.12 5.43
N ASN A 10 -0.26 -3.25 6.63
CA ASN A 10 0.97 -2.58 7.04
C ASN A 10 2.20 -3.41 6.65
N GLY A 11 2.58 -3.33 5.39
CA GLY A 11 3.71 -4.07 4.83
C GLY A 11 3.49 -5.58 4.64
N TYR A 12 4.58 -6.28 4.31
CA TYR A 12 4.54 -7.63 3.73
C TYR A 12 3.85 -8.69 4.60
N GLU A 13 4.19 -8.77 5.88
CA GLU A 13 3.63 -9.80 6.78
C GLU A 13 2.12 -9.63 6.95
N SER A 14 1.66 -8.38 7.05
CA SER A 14 0.24 -8.05 7.11
C SER A 14 -0.48 -8.43 5.81
N ALA A 15 0.13 -8.17 4.66
CA ALA A 15 -0.45 -8.55 3.36
C ALA A 15 -0.50 -10.08 3.16
N LEU A 16 0.52 -10.80 3.62
CA LEU A 16 0.53 -12.27 3.63
C LEU A 16 -0.58 -12.82 4.52
N ALA A 17 -0.77 -12.24 5.71
CA ALA A 17 -1.85 -12.63 6.60
C ALA A 17 -3.24 -12.37 5.97
N ALA A 18 -3.41 -11.23 5.30
CA ALA A 18 -4.65 -10.91 4.57
C ALA A 18 -4.94 -11.92 3.46
N GLN A 19 -3.93 -12.30 2.68
CA GLN A 19 -4.06 -13.38 1.68
C GLN A 19 -4.51 -14.69 2.32
N ASN A 20 -3.83 -15.11 3.40
CA ASN A 20 -4.15 -16.37 4.09
C ASN A 20 -5.55 -16.33 4.73
N GLY A 21 -6.04 -15.13 5.08
CA GLY A 21 -7.40 -14.89 5.57
C GLY A 21 -8.47 -14.83 4.47
N GLY A 22 -8.10 -14.93 3.20
CA GLY A 22 -9.04 -14.96 2.08
C GLY A 22 -9.40 -13.59 1.49
N ALA A 23 -8.64 -12.53 1.82
CA ALA A 23 -8.76 -11.25 1.12
C ALA A 23 -8.48 -11.45 -0.37
N LYS A 24 -9.09 -10.62 -1.21
CA LYS A 24 -8.84 -10.62 -2.66
C LYS A 24 -7.83 -9.57 -3.08
N ARG A 25 -7.68 -8.54 -2.26
CA ARG A 25 -6.76 -7.43 -2.47
C ARG A 25 -6.27 -6.90 -1.13
N VAL A 26 -5.11 -6.27 -1.16
CA VAL A 26 -4.68 -5.35 -0.11
C VAL A 26 -4.46 -3.94 -0.67
N GLU A 27 -4.90 -2.95 0.09
CA GLU A 27 -4.28 -1.62 0.04
C GLU A 27 -2.96 -1.74 0.80
N PHE A 28 -1.86 -1.59 0.09
CA PHE A 28 -0.52 -1.87 0.60
C PHE A 28 0.11 -0.57 1.10
N CYS A 29 0.24 -0.45 2.41
CA CYS A 29 0.64 0.77 3.10
C CYS A 29 1.89 0.53 3.93
N ASP A 30 2.61 1.62 4.21
CA ASP A 30 3.49 1.73 5.36
C ASP A 30 2.91 2.77 6.33
N ASN A 31 3.47 2.85 7.54
CA ASN A 31 3.14 3.87 8.54
C ASN A 31 1.63 4.07 8.78
N LEU A 32 0.88 2.98 9.01
CA LEU A 32 -0.57 3.04 9.25
C LEU A 32 -0.99 3.95 10.40
N ALA A 33 -0.11 4.20 11.38
CA ALA A 33 -0.39 5.15 12.46
C ALA A 33 -0.66 6.58 11.96
N GLU A 34 -0.10 6.95 10.80
CA GLU A 34 -0.33 8.23 10.11
C GLU A 34 -1.47 8.16 9.07
N GLY A 35 -2.23 7.07 9.06
CA GLY A 35 -3.26 6.79 8.05
C GLY A 35 -2.72 6.22 6.74
N GLY A 36 -1.46 5.77 6.70
CA GLY A 36 -0.83 5.14 5.53
C GLY A 36 0.04 6.09 4.70
N THR A 37 1.24 5.64 4.34
CA THR A 37 2.17 6.32 3.43
C THR A 37 2.73 5.35 2.38
N THR A 38 3.34 5.88 1.31
CA THR A 38 3.94 5.06 0.25
C THR A 38 4.90 4.02 0.85
N PRO A 39 4.69 2.72 0.63
CA PRO A 39 5.61 1.69 1.10
C PRO A 39 6.89 1.67 0.24
N SER A 40 8.00 1.26 0.83
CA SER A 40 9.26 1.15 0.09
C SER A 40 9.16 0.19 -1.11
N TYR A 41 9.92 0.49 -2.17
CA TYR A 41 10.02 -0.37 -3.35
C TYR A 41 10.33 -1.84 -3.02
N GLY A 42 11.21 -2.08 -2.03
CA GLY A 42 11.57 -3.43 -1.61
C GLY A 42 10.39 -4.24 -1.09
N GLN A 43 9.49 -3.61 -0.33
CA GLN A 43 8.27 -4.26 0.14
C GLN A 43 7.31 -4.55 -1.02
N ILE A 44 7.11 -3.60 -1.93
CA ILE A 44 6.25 -3.76 -3.11
C ILE A 44 6.76 -4.91 -3.99
N ALA A 45 8.07 -4.92 -4.28
CA ALA A 45 8.70 -5.95 -5.10
C ALA A 45 8.57 -7.35 -4.48
N LEU A 46 8.79 -7.47 -3.17
CA LEU A 46 8.64 -8.74 -2.46
C LEU A 46 7.18 -9.21 -2.44
N ALA A 47 6.24 -8.31 -2.17
CA ALA A 47 4.81 -8.61 -2.18
C ALA A 47 4.35 -9.08 -3.57
N LYS A 48 4.68 -8.33 -4.64
CA LYS A 48 4.35 -8.74 -6.01
C LYS A 48 4.98 -10.07 -6.43
N LYS A 49 6.16 -10.41 -5.89
CA LYS A 49 6.85 -11.67 -6.19
C LYS A 49 6.18 -12.87 -5.52
N ASN A 50 5.71 -12.72 -4.28
CA ASN A 50 5.33 -13.85 -3.44
C ASN A 50 3.82 -13.96 -3.18
N LEU A 51 3.07 -12.89 -3.34
CA LEU A 51 1.62 -12.87 -3.11
C LEU A 51 0.87 -13.03 -4.44
N SER A 52 -0.29 -13.67 -4.34
CA SER A 52 -1.19 -14.00 -5.46
C SER A 52 -2.45 -13.13 -5.49
N ILE A 53 -2.75 -12.44 -4.40
CA ILE A 53 -3.83 -11.45 -4.34
C ILE A 53 -3.39 -10.12 -4.98
N GLU A 54 -4.34 -9.25 -5.31
CA GLU A 54 -4.01 -7.93 -5.84
C GLU A 54 -3.28 -7.09 -4.78
N ILE A 55 -2.21 -6.41 -5.18
CA ILE A 55 -1.41 -5.53 -4.31
C ILE A 55 -1.57 -4.11 -4.85
N TRP A 56 -2.21 -3.21 -4.09
CA TRP A 56 -2.43 -1.82 -4.48
C TRP A 56 -1.71 -0.89 -3.52
N PRO A 57 -0.45 -0.48 -3.83
CA PRO A 57 0.26 0.46 -2.99
C PRO A 57 -0.46 1.81 -2.91
N ILE A 58 -0.56 2.37 -1.70
CA ILE A 58 -0.92 3.79 -1.54
C ILE A 58 0.24 4.66 -2.05
N VAL A 59 -0.07 5.79 -2.68
CA VAL A 59 0.92 6.81 -3.03
C VAL A 59 0.64 8.06 -2.21
N ARG A 60 1.40 8.22 -1.13
CA ARG A 60 1.24 9.31 -0.16
C ARG A 60 2.57 9.56 0.55
N PRO A 61 3.24 10.69 0.28
CA PRO A 61 4.62 10.91 0.71
C PRO A 61 4.77 11.19 2.22
N ARG A 62 3.69 11.63 2.89
CA ARG A 62 3.66 11.93 4.33
C ARG A 62 2.26 11.83 4.93
N GLY A 63 2.22 11.78 6.27
CA GLY A 63 1.00 11.99 7.06
C GLY A 63 0.45 13.42 6.99
N GLY A 64 -0.61 13.68 7.77
CA GLY A 64 -1.27 14.99 7.82
C GLY A 64 -2.21 15.25 6.64
N ASP A 65 -2.19 16.49 6.13
CA ASP A 65 -3.06 16.93 5.04
C ASP A 65 -2.70 16.32 3.67
N PHE A 66 -3.48 16.71 2.66
CA PHE A 66 -3.29 16.35 1.25
C PHE A 66 -2.96 17.59 0.39
N LEU A 67 -2.51 18.68 1.02
CA LEU A 67 -2.05 19.89 0.32
C LEU A 67 -0.55 19.77 0.11
N TYR A 68 -0.18 19.15 -1.00
CA TYR A 68 1.21 18.86 -1.31
C TYR A 68 1.93 20.08 -1.89
N SER A 69 3.19 20.27 -1.49
CA SER A 69 4.11 21.16 -2.19
C SER A 69 4.50 20.59 -3.56
N GLU A 70 5.07 21.42 -4.41
CA GLU A 70 5.58 20.98 -5.73
C GLU A 70 6.61 19.85 -5.60
N LEU A 71 7.51 19.93 -4.61
CA LEU A 71 8.51 18.87 -4.38
C LEU A 71 7.86 17.55 -3.95
N GLU A 72 6.85 17.61 -3.08
CA GLU A 72 6.09 16.41 -2.67
C GLU A 72 5.32 15.82 -3.84
N PHE A 73 4.80 16.66 -4.73
CA PHE A 73 4.11 16.20 -5.93
C PHE A 73 5.06 15.56 -6.95
N GLU A 74 6.29 16.06 -7.10
CA GLU A 74 7.33 15.40 -7.89
C GLU A 74 7.74 14.03 -7.30
N LEU A 75 7.81 13.90 -5.97
CA LEU A 75 8.02 12.61 -5.30
C LEU A 75 6.88 11.63 -5.60
N ILE A 76 5.62 12.08 -5.50
CA ILE A 76 4.43 11.29 -5.85
C ILE A 76 4.51 10.79 -7.29
N LYS A 77 4.90 11.64 -8.24
CA LYS A 77 5.05 11.25 -9.65
C LYS A 77 6.12 10.19 -9.86
N GLU A 78 7.22 10.26 -9.11
CA GLU A 78 8.29 9.26 -9.18
C GLU A 78 7.82 7.93 -8.59
N ASP A 79 7.11 7.94 -7.46
CA ASP A 79 6.56 6.74 -6.82
C ASP A 79 5.52 5.99 -7.69
N ILE A 80 4.90 6.66 -8.67
CA ILE A 80 3.89 6.07 -9.58
C ILE A 80 4.51 5.28 -10.74
N LYS A 81 5.77 5.54 -11.10
CA LYS A 81 6.42 4.96 -12.31
C LYS A 81 6.71 3.46 -12.15
#